data_AF-A0A346B150-F1
#
_entry.id   AF-A0A346B150-F1
#
_cell.length_a   1.000
_cell.length_b   1.000
_cell.length_c   1.000
_cell.angle_alpha   90.00
_cell.angle_beta   90.00
_cell.angle_gamma   90.00
#
_symmetry.space_group_name_H-M   'P 1'
#
loop_
_entity.id
_entity.type
_entity.pdbx_description
1 polymer ?
#
loop_
_entity_poly.entity_id
_entity_poly.type
_entity_poly.pdbx_seq_one_letter_code
_entity_poly.pdbx_strand_id
1 'polypeptide(L)'
;MTEREKKELLQDKRSIIKRMTIEFEHWEYIKDHGCNDPFYADGVNMNLIRNHIIYDKCQLLEICEALNEPVPEEYYIQTPPKVDNNYMCKDGAMFEIRRQRVEAWGQKVVTKLSRKFSLSGQTELF
;
A
#
# COMPACT_ATOMS: atom_id res chain seq x y z
N MET A 1 -30.44 11.13 6.48
CA MET A 1 -29.93 10.51 5.24
C MET A 1 -31.09 9.96 4.45
N THR A 2 -31.19 10.31 3.17
CA THR A 2 -32.17 9.78 2.22
C THR A 2 -31.80 8.36 1.77
N GLU A 3 -32.76 7.61 1.22
CA GLU A 3 -32.47 6.27 0.65
C GLU A 3 -31.43 6.31 -0.48
N ARG A 4 -31.40 7.41 -1.23
CA ARG A 4 -30.41 7.62 -2.28
C ARG A 4 -29.01 7.78 -1.70
N GLU A 5 -28.83 8.68 -0.74
CA GLU A 5 -27.55 8.92 -0.05
C GLU A 5 -27.05 7.63 0.61
N LYS A 6 -27.93 6.87 1.26
CA LYS A 6 -27.59 5.58 1.87
C LYS A 6 -27.05 4.58 0.84
N LYS A 7 -27.70 4.51 -0.33
CA LYS A 7 -27.28 3.62 -1.41
C LYS A 7 -25.92 4.01 -2.00
N GLU A 8 -25.67 5.32 -2.15
CA GLU A 8 -24.38 5.85 -2.61
C GLU A 8 -23.26 5.50 -1.60
N LEU A 9 -23.46 5.74 -0.30
CA LEU A 9 -22.50 5.35 0.74
C LEU A 9 -22.21 3.84 0.79
N LEU A 10 -23.24 3.00 0.62
CA LEU A 10 -23.06 1.54 0.55
C LEU A 10 -22.24 1.12 -0.68
N GLN A 11 -22.38 1.82 -1.80
CA GLN A 11 -21.57 1.58 -2.99
C GLN A 11 -20.12 2.03 -2.79
N ASP A 12 -19.91 3.17 -2.15
CA ASP A 12 -18.58 3.68 -1.83
C ASP A 12 -17.86 2.76 -0.85
N LYS A 13 -18.54 2.29 0.21
CA LYS A 13 -18.04 1.27 1.14
C LYS A 13 -17.49 0.05 0.40
N ARG A 14 -18.29 -0.54 -0.50
CA ARG A 14 -17.86 -1.71 -1.30
C ARG A 14 -16.66 -1.41 -2.20
N SER A 15 -16.62 -0.21 -2.78
CA SER A 15 -15.55 0.20 -3.69
C SER A 15 -14.23 0.42 -2.96
N ILE A 16 -14.30 1.00 -1.76
CA ILE A 16 -13.16 1.20 -0.86
C ILE A 16 -12.59 -0.14 -0.41
N ILE A 17 -13.42 -1.07 0.06
CA ILE A 17 -12.98 -2.41 0.49
C ILE A 17 -12.23 -3.13 -0.65
N LYS A 18 -12.80 -3.10 -1.86
CA LYS A 18 -12.17 -3.70 -3.05
C LYS A 18 -10.83 -3.04 -3.38
N ARG A 19 -10.76 -1.70 -3.35
CA ARG A 19 -9.52 -0.96 -3.61
C ARG A 19 -8.45 -1.27 -2.58
N MET A 20 -8.79 -1.28 -1.29
CA MET A 20 -7.86 -1.63 -0.22
C MET A 20 -7.25 -3.01 -0.42
N THR A 21 -8.07 -4.01 -0.77
CA THR A 21 -7.61 -5.39 -1.01
C THR A 21 -6.56 -5.43 -2.13
N ILE A 22 -6.83 -4.76 -3.26
CA ILE A 22 -5.91 -4.64 -4.38
C ILE A 22 -4.62 -3.91 -3.98
N GLU A 23 -4.74 -2.84 -3.19
CA GLU A 23 -3.58 -2.06 -2.74
C GLU A 23 -2.70 -2.86 -1.77
N PHE A 24 -3.28 -3.70 -0.90
CA PHE A 24 -2.51 -4.62 -0.06
C PHE A 24 -1.75 -5.65 -0.90
N GLU A 25 -2.41 -6.31 -1.85
CA GLU A 25 -1.79 -7.28 -2.75
C GLU A 25 -0.67 -6.62 -3.58
N HIS A 26 -0.91 -5.40 -4.09
CA HIS A 26 0.07 -4.68 -4.89
C HIS A 26 1.28 -4.24 -4.06
N TRP A 27 1.06 -3.82 -2.81
CA TRP A 27 2.15 -3.49 -1.89
C TRP A 27 3.07 -4.70 -1.65
N GLU A 28 2.48 -5.86 -1.37
CA GLU A 28 3.21 -7.13 -1.19
C GLU A 28 3.90 -7.58 -2.48
N TYR A 29 3.25 -7.43 -3.64
CA TYR A 29 3.84 -7.73 -4.93
C TYR A 29 5.11 -6.91 -5.18
N ILE A 30 5.07 -5.59 -4.95
CA ILE A 30 6.24 -4.73 -5.17
C ILE A 30 7.36 -5.07 -4.18
N LYS A 31 7.02 -5.43 -2.94
CA LYS A 31 8.00 -5.85 -1.94
C LYS A 31 8.83 -7.04 -2.46
N ASP A 32 8.20 -8.04 -3.07
CA ASP A 32 8.84 -9.29 -3.51
C ASP A 32 9.35 -9.26 -4.97
N HIS A 33 8.75 -8.45 -5.84
CA HIS A 33 9.05 -8.45 -7.28
C HIS A 33 9.49 -7.09 -7.83
N GLY A 34 9.42 -6.02 -7.03
CA GLY A 34 9.58 -4.65 -7.51
C GLY A 34 8.42 -4.18 -8.40
N CYS A 35 8.42 -2.91 -8.77
CA CYS A 35 7.47 -2.34 -9.72
C CYS A 35 8.11 -2.13 -11.10
N ASN A 36 7.30 -1.69 -12.08
CA ASN A 36 7.76 -1.33 -13.43
C ASN A 36 7.98 0.18 -13.64
N ASP A 37 7.90 0.99 -12.58
CA ASP A 37 8.12 2.45 -12.67
C ASP A 37 9.55 2.75 -13.15
N PRO A 38 9.74 3.45 -14.27
CA PRO A 38 11.08 3.72 -14.78
C PRO A 38 11.77 4.89 -14.05
N PHE A 39 11.05 5.70 -13.27
CA PHE A 39 11.54 6.95 -12.68
C PHE A 39 11.78 6.84 -11.17
N TYR A 40 10.87 6.18 -10.44
CA TYR A 40 10.94 6.08 -8.99
C TYR A 40 11.32 4.67 -8.52
N ALA A 41 11.98 4.61 -7.38
CA ALA A 41 12.32 3.36 -6.71
C ALA A 41 11.07 2.65 -6.17
N ASP A 42 11.21 1.36 -5.87
CA ASP A 42 10.11 0.53 -5.35
C ASP A 42 9.59 1.10 -4.02
N GLY A 43 10.49 1.60 -3.17
CA GLY A 43 10.12 2.19 -1.88
C GLY A 43 9.21 3.42 -1.97
N VAL A 44 9.39 4.25 -3.00
CA VAL A 44 8.48 5.38 -3.24
C VAL A 44 7.09 4.87 -3.60
N ASN A 45 7.01 3.91 -4.52
CA ASN A 45 5.75 3.30 -4.97
C ASN A 45 5.02 2.60 -3.80
N MET A 46 5.73 1.83 -2.99
CA MET A 46 5.21 1.19 -1.78
C MET A 46 4.66 2.21 -0.77
N ASN A 47 5.35 3.35 -0.58
CA ASN A 47 4.87 4.41 0.32
C ASN A 47 3.65 5.15 -0.23
N LEU A 48 3.51 5.28 -1.56
CA LEU A 48 2.30 5.82 -2.19
C LEU A 48 1.10 4.92 -1.95
N ILE A 49 1.23 3.62 -2.22
CA ILE A 49 0.21 2.61 -1.96
C ILE A 49 -0.19 2.61 -0.47
N ARG A 50 0.80 2.66 0.43
CA ARG A 50 0.55 2.79 1.87
C ARG A 50 -0.32 4.01 2.21
N ASN A 51 -0.10 5.14 1.55
CA ASN A 51 -0.91 6.34 1.79
C ASN A 51 -2.34 6.16 1.27
N HIS A 52 -2.54 5.47 0.14
CA HIS A 52 -3.89 5.11 -0.34
C HIS A 52 -4.62 4.23 0.68
N ILE A 53 -3.96 3.21 1.23
CA ILE A 53 -4.55 2.34 2.26
C ILE A 53 -4.96 3.13 3.51
N ILE A 54 -4.14 4.08 3.97
CA ILE A 54 -4.48 4.94 5.12
C ILE A 54 -5.70 5.80 4.81
N TYR A 55 -5.72 6.44 3.64
CA TYR A 55 -6.82 7.26 3.21
C TYR A 55 -8.12 6.45 3.14
N ASP A 56 -8.07 5.28 2.51
CA ASP A 56 -9.20 4.38 2.36
C ASP A 56 -9.74 3.89 3.70
N LYS A 57 -8.87 3.58 4.67
CA LYS A 57 -9.29 3.25 6.04
C LYS A 57 -10.04 4.39 6.72
N CYS A 58 -9.55 5.63 6.60
CA CYS A 58 -10.25 6.79 7.16
C CYS A 58 -11.65 6.94 6.53
N GLN A 59 -11.74 6.89 5.20
CA GLN A 59 -13.01 6.98 4.48
C GLN A 59 -13.96 5.84 4.85
N LEU A 60 -13.45 4.61 5.00
CA LEU A 60 -14.26 3.46 5.40
C LEU A 60 -14.85 3.63 6.80
N LEU A 61 -14.08 4.18 7.74
CA LEU A 61 -14.54 4.46 9.10
C LEU A 61 -15.66 5.51 9.10
N GLU A 62 -15.46 6.64 8.38
CA GLU A 62 -16.46 7.71 8.25
C GLU A 62 -17.77 7.19 7.65
N ILE A 63 -17.69 6.35 6.60
CA ILE A 63 -18.87 5.75 5.97
C ILE A 63 -19.58 4.78 6.91
N CYS A 64 -18.85 3.93 7.63
CA CYS A 64 -19.45 2.98 8.57
C CYS A 64 -20.13 3.72 9.73
N GLU A 65 -19.55 4.81 10.23
CA GLU A 65 -20.16 5.67 11.24
C GLU A 65 -21.45 6.32 10.70
N ALA A 66 -21.41 6.91 9.50
CA ALA A 66 -22.58 7.54 8.87
C ALA A 66 -23.73 6.56 8.59
N LEU A 67 -23.40 5.30 8.24
CA LEU A 67 -24.36 4.22 8.00
C LEU A 67 -24.82 3.53 9.29
N ASN A 68 -24.16 3.78 10.44
CA ASN A 68 -24.29 3.02 11.68
C ASN A 68 -24.13 1.50 11.45
N GLU A 69 -23.12 1.14 10.65
CA GLU A 69 -22.75 -0.23 10.31
C GLU A 69 -21.44 -0.63 10.99
N PRO A 70 -21.22 -1.95 11.24
CA PRO A 70 -19.93 -2.42 11.69
C PRO A 70 -18.84 -2.15 10.64
N VAL A 71 -17.65 -1.83 11.15
CA VAL A 71 -16.42 -1.71 10.35
C VAL A 71 -16.03 -3.12 9.88
N PRO A 72 -15.75 -3.32 8.59
CA PRO A 72 -15.48 -4.66 8.05
C PRO A 72 -14.05 -5.14 8.36
N GLU A 73 -13.78 -6.42 8.18
CA GLU A 73 -12.53 -7.08 8.60
C GLU A 73 -11.28 -6.52 7.91
N GLU A 74 -11.40 -6.09 6.65
CA GLU A 74 -10.30 -5.57 5.84
C GLU A 74 -9.70 -4.28 6.43
N TYR A 75 -10.47 -3.54 7.24
CA TYR A 75 -9.98 -2.38 7.97
C TYR A 75 -8.87 -2.77 8.97
N TYR A 76 -9.01 -3.94 9.60
CA TYR A 76 -8.14 -4.40 10.68
C TYR A 76 -6.86 -5.07 10.17
N ILE A 77 -6.74 -5.35 8.86
CA ILE A 77 -5.48 -5.76 8.24
C ILE A 77 -4.43 -4.70 8.54
N GLN A 78 -3.27 -5.09 9.07
CA GLN A 78 -2.24 -4.13 9.48
C GLN A 78 -1.82 -3.26 8.30
N THR A 79 -1.84 -1.94 8.47
CA THR A 79 -1.35 -1.00 7.46
C THR A 79 0.12 -1.29 7.17
N PRO A 80 0.55 -1.36 5.90
CA PRO A 80 1.93 -1.68 5.60
C PRO A 80 2.89 -0.66 6.23
N PRO A 81 4.07 -1.10 6.69
CA PRO A 81 5.05 -0.21 7.29
C PRO A 81 5.60 0.76 6.24
N LYS A 82 6.07 1.92 6.71
CA LYS A 82 6.79 2.86 5.85
C LYS A 82 8.15 2.26 5.48
N VAL A 83 8.51 2.34 4.20
CA VAL A 83 9.79 1.84 3.67
C VAL A 83 10.73 2.99 3.29
N ASP A 84 12.01 2.70 3.14
CA ASP A 84 12.99 3.68 2.66
C ASP A 84 12.66 4.06 1.21
N ASN A 85 12.70 5.35 0.86
CA ASN A 85 12.38 5.79 -0.50
C ASN A 85 13.37 5.26 -1.53
N ASN A 86 14.61 4.92 -1.14
CA ASN A 86 15.60 4.31 -2.03
C ASN A 86 15.57 2.78 -1.98
N TYR A 87 14.54 2.17 -1.36
CA TYR A 87 14.34 0.73 -1.40
C TYR A 87 14.12 0.26 -2.84
N MET A 88 14.84 -0.78 -3.25
CA MET A 88 14.63 -1.49 -4.50
C MET A 88 14.73 -3.00 -4.29
N CYS A 89 13.77 -3.74 -4.85
CA CYS A 89 13.80 -5.20 -4.91
C CYS A 89 14.89 -5.62 -5.90
N LYS A 90 15.81 -6.50 -5.46
CA LYS A 90 16.94 -6.97 -6.29
C LYS A 90 16.51 -7.79 -7.49
N ASP A 91 15.41 -8.52 -7.33
CA ASP A 91 14.87 -9.42 -8.36
C ASP A 91 13.91 -8.70 -9.31
N GLY A 92 13.70 -7.39 -9.11
CA GLY A 92 12.82 -6.59 -9.94
C GLY A 92 13.41 -6.23 -11.30
N ALA A 93 12.58 -6.24 -12.33
CA ALA A 93 12.98 -6.02 -13.72
C ALA A 93 13.71 -4.68 -13.95
N MET A 94 13.41 -3.67 -13.14
CA MET A 94 13.99 -2.32 -13.24
C MET A 94 15.17 -2.08 -12.30
N PHE A 95 15.59 -3.07 -11.50
CA PHE A 95 16.60 -2.91 -10.45
C PHE A 95 17.90 -2.29 -10.97
N GLU A 96 18.50 -2.90 -12.00
CA GLU A 96 19.81 -2.48 -12.50
C GLU A 96 19.78 -1.07 -13.09
N ILE A 97 18.77 -0.75 -13.89
CA ILE A 97 18.61 0.56 -14.54
C ILE A 97 18.43 1.66 -13.49
N ARG A 98 17.60 1.44 -12.47
CA ARG A 98 17.36 2.45 -11.43
C ARG A 98 18.54 2.58 -10.49
N ARG A 99 19.20 1.48 -10.15
CA ARG A 99 20.39 1.48 -9.30
C ARG A 99 21.46 2.40 -9.88
N GLN A 100 21.77 2.26 -11.17
CA GLN A 100 22.76 3.11 -11.85
C GLN A 100 22.40 4.60 -11.77
N ARG A 101 21.12 4.97 -11.90
CA ARG A 101 20.67 6.36 -11.79
C ARG A 101 20.81 6.90 -10.37
N VAL A 102 20.40 6.13 -9.37
CA VAL A 102 20.52 6.51 -7.95
C VAL A 102 21.99 6.70 -7.57
N GLU A 103 22.86 5.78 -7.98
CA GLU A 103 24.30 5.89 -7.75
C GLU A 103 24.92 7.09 -8.50
N ALA A 104 24.48 7.39 -9.72
CA ALA A 104 24.92 8.57 -10.48
C ALA A 104 24.54 9.90 -9.80
N TRP A 105 23.48 9.92 -9.00
CA TRP A 105 23.09 11.07 -8.18
C TRP A 105 23.78 11.10 -6.80
N GLY A 106 24.75 10.22 -6.56
CA GLY A 106 25.48 10.13 -5.28
C GLY A 106 24.66 9.54 -4.13
N GLN A 107 23.50 8.95 -4.43
CA GLN A 107 22.65 8.29 -3.45
C GLN A 107 22.97 6.80 -3.37
N LYS A 108 22.56 6.15 -2.26
CA LYS A 108 22.74 4.70 -2.05
C LYS A 108 21.42 3.98 -2.15
N VAL A 109 21.39 2.89 -2.92
CA VAL A 109 20.25 1.98 -2.99
C VAL A 109 20.14 1.18 -1.69
N VAL A 110 18.92 1.03 -1.20
CA VAL A 110 18.59 0.16 -0.08
C VAL A 110 17.97 -1.11 -0.65
N THR A 111 18.49 -2.27 -0.29
CA THR A 111 17.99 -3.58 -0.80
C THR A 111 17.46 -4.48 0.30
N LYS A 112 17.49 -4.00 1.55
CA LYS A 112 16.97 -4.71 2.71
C LYS A 112 15.96 -3.82 3.39
N LEU A 113 14.77 -4.33 3.62
CA LEU A 113 13.79 -3.68 4.46
C LEU A 113 14.31 -3.61 5.90
N SER A 114 14.00 -2.53 6.61
CA SER A 114 14.55 -2.28 7.95
C SER A 114 14.12 -3.37 8.94
N ARG A 115 14.86 -3.64 10.02
CA ARG A 115 14.43 -4.63 11.05
C ARG A 115 13.06 -4.33 11.69
N LYS A 116 12.59 -3.07 11.64
CA LYS A 116 11.23 -2.71 12.09
C LYS A 116 10.15 -3.29 11.16
N PHE A 117 10.51 -3.62 9.92
CA PHE A 117 9.69 -4.31 8.92
C PHE A 117 9.42 -5.77 9.31
N SER A 118 10.44 -6.53 9.72
CA SER A 118 10.31 -7.96 10.03
C SER A 118 9.45 -8.29 11.26
N LEU A 119 9.07 -7.28 12.05
CA LEU A 119 8.26 -7.42 13.26
C LEU A 119 6.78 -7.07 13.03
N SER A 120 6.42 -6.46 11.90
CA SER A 120 5.02 -6.13 11.56
C SER A 120 4.33 -7.29 10.86
N GLY A 121 4.58 -8.52 11.32
CA GLY A 121 4.28 -9.76 10.62
C GLY A 121 2.92 -9.76 9.92
N GLN A 122 2.93 -9.65 8.60
CA GLN A 122 1.88 -10.21 7.76
C GLN A 122 2.29 -11.67 7.53
N THR A 123 2.07 -12.49 8.55
CA THR A 123 2.15 -13.94 8.41
C THR A 123 0.78 -14.40 7.92
N GLU A 124 0.75 -14.81 6.65
CA GLU A 124 -0.22 -15.72 6.03
C GLU A 124 -1.71 -15.39 6.23
N LEU A 125 -2.27 -14.61 5.30
CA LEU A 125 -3.71 -14.67 4.99
C LEU A 125 -3.90 -14.51 3.48
N PHE A 126 -3.50 -15.55 2.73
CA PHE A 126 -4.11 -16.01 1.48
C PHE A 126 -3.77 -17.49 1.30
#